data_AF-A0A9P5P457-F1
#
_entry.id   AF-A0A9P5P457-F1
#
_cell.length_a   1.000
_cell.length_b   1.000
_cell.length_c   1.000
_cell.angle_alpha   90.00
_cell.angle_beta   90.00
_cell.angle_gamma   90.00
#
_symmetry.space_group_name_H-M   'P 1'
#
loop_
_entity.id
_entity.type
_entity.pdbx_description
1 polymer ?
#
loop_
_entity_poly.entity_id
_entity_poly.type
_entity_poly.pdbx_seq_one_letter_code
_entity_poly.pdbx_strand_id
1 'polypeptide(L)'
;MPKNRSKGSGIKGPSNLFNLRSLHFPLYFPYDFMDLIWENLVKNFLKLWSGDFKGLDAGQETYQFTKSVWEAIGAATTASGSTIPSAYGVRVPNIAGDGVYMSAEMLSFWTLYLGPVLLYRRFSDESYYNVVAAVLVY
;
A
#
# COMPACT_ATOMS: atom_id res chain seq x y z
N MET A 1 -0.14 46.55 2.89
CA MET A 1 0.29 45.47 3.81
C MET A 1 -0.36 44.16 3.37
N PRO A 2 0.38 43.10 3.03
CA PRO A 2 -0.22 41.84 2.61
C PRO A 2 -0.78 41.09 3.83
N LYS A 3 -2.07 40.71 3.75
CA LYS A 3 -2.79 39.90 4.75
C LYS A 3 -2.04 38.57 5.00
N ASN A 4 -1.76 38.27 6.27
CA ASN A 4 -1.20 37.00 6.73
C ASN A 4 -2.17 35.83 6.43
N ARG A 5 -2.09 35.24 5.23
CA ARG A 5 -2.92 34.12 4.76
C ARG A 5 -2.79 32.85 5.62
N SER A 6 -1.67 32.71 6.34
CA SER A 6 -1.38 31.55 7.19
C SER A 6 -2.39 31.34 8.33
N LYS A 7 -2.97 32.40 8.90
CA LYS A 7 -3.95 32.28 10.00
C LYS A 7 -5.35 31.85 9.54
N GLY A 8 -5.67 32.00 8.25
CA GLY A 8 -7.00 31.69 7.70
C GLY A 8 -7.07 30.37 6.95
N SER A 9 -5.98 29.94 6.30
CA SER A 9 -5.95 28.71 5.50
C SER A 9 -4.95 27.65 5.99
N GLY A 10 -4.14 27.93 7.01
CA GLY A 10 -3.08 27.01 7.48
C GLY A 10 -1.89 26.85 6.51
N ILE A 11 -1.96 27.41 5.30
CA ILE A 11 -0.91 27.29 4.29
C ILE A 11 0.21 28.29 4.61
N LYS A 12 1.40 27.76 4.94
CA LYS A 12 2.60 28.55 5.30
C LYS A 12 3.37 29.12 4.09
N GLY A 13 2.93 28.83 2.87
CA GLY A 13 3.61 29.21 1.62
C GLY A 13 4.24 27.98 0.92
N PRO A 14 4.79 28.15 -0.28
CA PRO A 14 5.44 27.07 -1.01
C PRO A 14 6.70 26.56 -0.29
N SER A 15 6.93 25.24 -0.33
CA SER A 15 8.15 24.62 0.22
C SER A 15 9.41 25.16 -0.47
N ASN A 16 10.54 25.17 0.22
CA ASN A 16 11.84 25.52 -0.38
C ASN A 16 12.21 24.63 -1.58
N LEU A 17 11.64 23.41 -1.64
CA LEU A 17 11.79 22.49 -2.77
C LEU A 17 11.24 23.06 -4.08
N PHE A 18 10.30 24.02 -4.03
CA PHE A 18 9.75 24.69 -5.21
C PHE A 18 10.78 25.55 -5.95
N ASN A 19 11.88 25.93 -5.28
CA ASN A 19 12.97 26.70 -5.88
C ASN A 19 14.01 25.82 -6.58
N LEU A 20 13.96 24.50 -6.39
CA LEU A 20 14.87 23.57 -7.06
C LEU A 20 14.41 23.37 -8.50
N ARG A 21 15.19 23.88 -9.46
CA ARG A 21 14.89 23.77 -10.90
C ARG A 21 14.85 22.31 -11.40
N SER A 22 15.45 21.38 -10.65
CA SER A 22 15.41 19.95 -10.92
C SER A 22 14.12 19.27 -10.46
N LEU A 23 13.27 19.94 -9.68
CA LEU A 23 12.00 19.41 -9.20
C LEU A 23 10.83 20.13 -9.87
N HIS A 24 10.04 19.39 -10.63
CA HIS A 24 8.82 19.84 -11.25
C HIS A 24 7.62 19.34 -10.45
N PHE A 25 6.97 20.25 -9.71
CA PHE A 25 5.69 20.00 -9.06
C PHE A 25 4.55 20.37 -10.03
N PRO A 26 3.47 19.55 -10.15
CA PRO A 26 3.21 18.30 -9.43
C PRO A 26 3.75 17.04 -10.14
N LEU A 27 4.49 17.18 -11.25
CA LEU A 27 4.90 16.05 -12.10
C LEU A 27 5.64 14.95 -11.32
N TYR A 28 6.51 15.31 -10.37
CA TYR A 28 7.23 14.33 -9.55
C TYR A 28 6.55 14.00 -8.22
N PHE A 29 5.65 14.87 -7.76
CA PHE A 29 4.93 14.71 -6.50
C PHE A 29 3.45 14.97 -6.76
N PRO A 30 2.77 14.00 -7.42
CA PRO A 30 1.34 14.11 -7.67
C PRO A 30 0.58 14.24 -6.35
N TYR A 31 -0.41 15.13 -6.37
CA TYR A 31 -1.20 15.44 -5.18
C TYR A 31 -1.91 14.18 -4.66
N ASP A 32 -1.87 13.96 -3.34
CA ASP A 32 -2.48 12.84 -2.61
C ASP A 32 -2.11 11.43 -3.10
N PHE A 33 -1.07 11.26 -3.92
CA PHE A 33 -0.70 9.94 -4.46
C PHE A 33 -0.42 8.90 -3.38
N MET A 34 0.27 9.32 -2.30
CA MET A 34 0.59 8.43 -1.18
C MET A 34 -0.68 7.82 -0.57
N ASP A 35 -1.68 8.66 -0.30
CA ASP A 35 -2.90 8.23 0.37
C ASP A 35 -3.87 7.55 -0.61
N LEU A 36 -4.00 8.06 -1.83
CA LEU A 36 -4.87 7.47 -2.85
C LEU A 36 -4.42 6.06 -3.26
N ILE A 37 -3.12 5.86 -3.49
CA ILE A 37 -2.61 4.57 -3.92
C ILE A 37 -2.40 3.64 -2.73
N TRP A 38 -1.57 4.03 -1.76
CA TRP A 38 -1.20 3.11 -0.70
C TRP A 38 -2.27 3.00 0.36
N GLU A 39 -2.87 4.11 0.80
CA GLU A 39 -3.84 4.06 1.87
C GLU A 39 -5.23 3.63 1.41
N ASN A 40 -5.67 4.03 0.23
CA ASN A 40 -7.02 3.72 -0.24
C ASN A 40 -7.04 2.49 -1.16
N LEU A 41 -6.31 2.54 -2.28
CA LEU A 41 -6.38 1.48 -3.29
C LEU A 41 -5.82 0.15 -2.76
N VAL A 42 -4.61 0.14 -2.19
CA VAL A 42 -4.00 -1.09 -1.67
C VAL A 42 -4.81 -1.67 -0.50
N LYS A 43 -5.26 -0.85 0.46
CA LYS A 43 -6.12 -1.36 1.56
C LYS A 43 -7.41 -2.00 1.01
N ASN A 44 -7.98 -1.46 -0.05
CA ASN A 44 -9.15 -2.06 -0.69
C ASN A 44 -8.83 -3.40 -1.35
N PHE A 45 -7.68 -3.56 -2.00
CA PHE A 45 -7.25 -4.85 -2.54
C PHE A 45 -7.03 -5.90 -1.46
N LEU A 46 -6.38 -5.54 -0.35
CA LEU A 46 -6.18 -6.46 0.77
C LEU A 46 -7.53 -6.97 1.33
N LYS A 47 -8.50 -6.08 1.51
CA LYS A 47 -9.87 -6.45 1.90
C LYS A 47 -10.58 -7.30 0.86
N LEU A 48 -10.32 -7.04 -0.42
CA LEU A 48 -10.91 -7.80 -1.52
C LEU A 48 -10.41 -9.24 -1.52
N TRP A 49 -9.11 -9.44 -1.28
CA TRP A 49 -8.50 -10.77 -1.22
C TRP A 49 -8.80 -11.51 0.09
N SER A 50 -8.96 -10.80 1.21
CA SER A 50 -9.35 -11.40 2.50
C SER A 50 -10.83 -11.76 2.59
N GLY A 51 -11.67 -11.20 1.71
CA GLY A 51 -13.13 -11.39 1.72
C GLY A 51 -13.89 -10.36 2.57
N ASP A 52 -13.21 -9.37 3.17
CA ASP A 52 -13.83 -8.34 4.03
C ASP A 52 -14.19 -7.05 3.27
N PHE A 53 -14.22 -7.10 1.93
CA PHE A 53 -14.47 -5.92 1.12
C PHE A 53 -15.95 -5.55 1.10
N LYS A 54 -16.32 -4.59 1.97
CA LYS A 54 -17.65 -3.94 1.97
C LYS A 54 -18.84 -4.92 2.05
N GLY A 55 -18.62 -6.13 2.59
CA GLY A 55 -19.64 -7.18 2.63
C GLY A 55 -20.03 -7.74 1.26
N LEU A 56 -19.20 -7.53 0.24
CA LEU A 56 -19.36 -8.13 -1.08
C LEU A 56 -18.66 -9.50 -1.12
N ASP A 57 -19.33 -10.47 -1.71
CA ASP A 57 -18.73 -11.78 -1.99
C ASP A 57 -17.84 -11.73 -3.25
N ALA A 58 -17.19 -12.85 -3.56
CA ALA A 58 -16.36 -12.97 -4.75
C ALA A 58 -17.18 -13.04 -6.06
N GLY A 59 -18.51 -13.04 -5.97
CA GLY A 59 -19.39 -13.36 -7.08
C GLY A 59 -19.07 -14.74 -7.68
N GLN A 60 -18.77 -14.76 -8.98
CA GLN A 60 -18.40 -15.96 -9.74
C GLN A 60 -16.87 -16.17 -9.83
N GLU A 61 -16.09 -15.22 -9.33
CA GLU A 61 -14.64 -15.18 -9.50
C GLU A 61 -13.92 -15.85 -8.32
N THR A 62 -12.64 -16.20 -8.50
CA THR A 62 -11.87 -16.97 -7.49
C THR A 62 -10.60 -16.24 -7.04
N TYR A 63 -10.68 -14.91 -6.90
CA TYR A 63 -9.58 -14.05 -6.46
C TYR A 63 -9.39 -14.00 -4.94
N GLN A 64 -10.32 -14.54 -4.15
CA GLN A 64 -10.22 -14.54 -2.68
C GLN A 64 -9.30 -15.66 -2.19
N PHE A 65 -8.50 -15.35 -1.18
CA PHE A 65 -7.71 -16.37 -0.50
C PHE A 65 -8.57 -17.14 0.49
N THR A 66 -8.25 -18.42 0.67
CA THR A 66 -8.77 -19.14 1.84
C THR A 66 -8.15 -18.55 3.10
N LYS A 67 -8.89 -18.63 4.22
CA LYS A 67 -8.43 -18.09 5.51
C LYS A 67 -7.04 -18.60 5.91
N SER A 68 -6.77 -19.89 5.70
CA SER A 68 -5.47 -20.49 6.02
C SER A 68 -4.32 -19.94 5.17
N VAL A 69 -4.56 -19.66 3.89
CA VAL A 69 -3.57 -19.04 3.01
C VAL A 69 -3.31 -17.60 3.43
N TRP A 70 -4.36 -16.84 3.75
CA TRP A 70 -4.23 -15.46 4.22
C TRP A 70 -3.46 -15.35 5.54
N GLU A 71 -3.77 -16.20 6.52
CA GLU A 71 -3.05 -16.29 7.79
C GLU A 71 -1.57 -16.65 7.59
N ALA A 72 -1.28 -17.59 6.67
CA ALA A 72 0.10 -17.95 6.34
C ALA A 72 0.88 -16.79 5.70
N ILE A 73 0.26 -16.02 4.82
CA ILE A 73 0.83 -14.79 4.24
C ILE A 73 1.13 -13.77 5.34
N GLY A 74 0.21 -13.61 6.29
CA GLY A 74 0.37 -12.74 7.46
C GLY A 74 1.55 -13.11 8.36
N ALA A 75 1.68 -14.40 8.67
CA ALA A 75 2.80 -14.92 9.45
C ALA A 75 4.14 -14.75 8.71
N ALA A 76 4.18 -15.06 7.41
CA ALA A 76 5.37 -14.90 6.58
C ALA A 76 5.79 -13.42 6.45
N THR A 77 4.82 -12.50 6.36
CA THR A 77 5.06 -11.05 6.38
C THR A 77 5.82 -10.66 7.65
N THR A 78 5.31 -11.06 8.83
CA THR A 78 5.92 -10.71 10.13
C THR A 78 7.33 -11.31 10.28
N ALA A 79 7.54 -12.52 9.76
CA ALA A 79 8.83 -13.21 9.79
C ALA A 79 9.88 -12.54 8.90
N SER A 80 9.48 -12.03 7.72
CA SER A 80 10.40 -11.27 6.83
C SER A 80 10.95 -10.00 7.49
N GLY A 81 10.22 -9.43 8.45
CA GLY A 81 10.69 -8.29 9.23
C GLY A 81 11.97 -8.55 10.03
N SER A 82 12.34 -9.82 10.27
CA SER A 82 13.58 -10.19 10.94
C SER A 82 14.76 -10.40 9.97
N THR A 83 14.51 -10.47 8.66
CA THR A 83 15.55 -10.70 7.64
C THR A 83 15.93 -9.43 6.89
N ILE A 84 15.07 -8.41 6.90
CA ILE A 84 15.30 -7.13 6.21
C ILE A 84 15.94 -6.15 7.19
N PRO A 85 17.15 -5.64 6.91
CA PRO A 85 17.75 -4.60 7.74
C PRO A 85 16.89 -3.33 7.72
N SER A 86 16.78 -2.66 8.88
CA SER A 86 15.97 -1.44 9.03
C SER A 86 16.39 -0.29 8.10
N ALA A 87 17.61 -0.34 7.55
CA ALA A 87 18.07 0.61 6.54
C ALA A 87 17.32 0.53 5.20
N TYR A 88 16.70 -0.62 4.89
CA TYR A 88 16.01 -0.84 3.61
C TYR A 88 14.50 -0.61 3.67
N GLY A 89 13.91 -0.53 4.87
CA GLY A 89 12.48 -0.29 5.01
C GLY A 89 11.94 -0.55 6.40
N VAL A 90 10.65 -0.25 6.55
CA VAL A 90 9.90 -0.45 7.79
C VAL A 90 9.54 -1.92 7.99
N ARG A 91 9.57 -2.37 9.24
CA ARG A 91 9.06 -3.70 9.60
C ARG A 91 7.54 -3.72 9.47
N VAL A 92 7.03 -4.54 8.57
CA VAL A 92 5.58 -4.69 8.36
C VAL A 92 5.01 -5.67 9.40
N PRO A 93 3.94 -5.32 10.12
CA PRO A 93 3.25 -6.21 11.05
C PRO A 93 2.45 -7.30 10.31
N ASN A 94 1.77 -8.17 11.05
CA ASN A 94 0.93 -9.20 10.45
C ASN A 94 -0.23 -8.56 9.65
N ILE A 95 -0.17 -8.67 8.31
CA ILE A 95 -1.17 -8.09 7.40
C ILE A 95 -2.54 -8.77 7.47
N ALA A 96 -2.59 -10.01 7.96
CA ALA A 96 -3.83 -10.75 8.19
C ALA A 96 -4.39 -10.54 9.60
N GLY A 97 -3.73 -9.73 10.44
CA GLY A 97 -4.18 -9.46 11.80
C GLY A 97 -5.33 -8.46 11.84
N ASP A 98 -6.39 -8.79 12.57
CA ASP A 98 -7.51 -7.88 12.79
C ASP A 98 -7.08 -6.63 13.56
N GLY A 99 -7.51 -5.45 13.08
CA GLY A 99 -7.28 -4.17 13.75
C GLY A 99 -5.82 -3.67 13.72
N VAL A 100 -4.95 -4.29 12.92
CA VAL A 100 -3.56 -3.85 12.77
C VAL A 100 -3.51 -2.54 11.97
N TYR A 101 -2.99 -1.49 12.61
CA TYR A 101 -2.74 -0.23 11.93
C TYR A 101 -1.53 -0.37 11.00
N MET A 102 -1.72 -0.08 9.71
CA MET A 102 -0.66 0.00 8.72
C MET A 102 -0.65 1.40 8.08
N SER A 103 0.50 2.06 8.16
CA SER A 103 0.73 3.34 7.48
C SER A 103 0.88 3.12 5.97
N ALA A 104 0.76 4.20 5.19
CA ALA A 104 1.02 4.17 3.76
C ALA A 104 2.43 3.68 3.42
N GLU A 105 3.44 3.99 4.25
CA GLU A 105 4.81 3.49 4.09
C GLU A 105 4.91 1.97 4.31
N MET A 106 4.22 1.42 5.31
CA MET A 106 4.19 -0.04 5.52
C MET A 106 3.49 -0.75 4.38
N LEU A 107 2.40 -0.17 3.87
CA LEU A 107 1.65 -0.72 2.74
C LEU A 107 2.45 -0.65 1.45
N SER A 108 3.10 0.47 1.15
CA SER A 108 3.94 0.59 -0.05
C SER A 108 5.11 -0.39 0.01
N PHE A 109 5.78 -0.52 1.16
CA PHE A 109 6.87 -1.46 1.33
C PHE A 109 6.39 -2.91 1.15
N TRP A 110 5.29 -3.28 1.80
CA TRP A 110 4.71 -4.61 1.65
C TRP A 110 4.37 -4.87 0.20
N THR A 111 3.63 -3.98 -0.44
CA THR A 111 3.13 -4.15 -1.80
C THR A 111 4.24 -4.26 -2.84
N LEU A 112 5.32 -3.46 -2.71
CA LEU A 112 6.41 -3.45 -3.69
C LEU A 112 7.40 -4.61 -3.51
N TYR A 113 7.72 -4.97 -2.26
CA TYR A 113 8.82 -5.90 -1.98
C TYR A 113 8.36 -7.26 -1.47
N LEU A 114 7.32 -7.30 -0.64
CA LEU A 114 6.85 -8.54 -0.02
C LEU A 114 5.73 -9.19 -0.83
N GLY A 115 4.79 -8.40 -1.34
CA GLY A 115 3.59 -8.83 -2.06
C GLY A 115 3.90 -9.78 -3.22
N PRO A 116 4.76 -9.42 -4.19
CA PRO A 116 5.05 -10.29 -5.33
C PRO A 116 5.58 -11.67 -4.92
N VAL A 117 6.38 -11.74 -3.85
CA VAL A 117 6.98 -12.98 -3.34
C VAL A 117 5.98 -13.78 -2.52
N LEU A 118 5.23 -13.12 -1.64
CA LEU A 118 4.28 -13.77 -0.74
C LEU A 118 3.02 -14.27 -1.46
N LEU A 119 2.58 -13.55 -2.50
CA LEU A 119 1.39 -13.87 -3.30
C LEU A 119 1.70 -14.85 -4.45
N TYR A 120 2.97 -15.13 -4.73
CA TYR A 120 3.37 -16.02 -5.82
C TYR A 120 2.73 -17.41 -5.66
N ARG A 121 1.97 -17.82 -6.68
CA ARG A 121 1.21 -19.08 -6.72
C ARG A 121 0.29 -19.30 -5.52
N ARG A 122 -0.24 -18.22 -4.93
CA ARG A 122 -1.24 -18.30 -3.84
C ARG A 122 -2.67 -18.16 -4.30
N PHE A 123 -2.88 -17.53 -5.47
CA PHE A 123 -4.20 -17.42 -6.07
C PHE A 123 -4.62 -18.75 -6.70
N SER A 124 -5.92 -19.04 -6.68
CA SER A 124 -6.49 -20.24 -7.32
C SER A 124 -6.32 -20.20 -8.84
N ASP A 125 -6.39 -19.00 -9.43
CA ASP A 125 -6.04 -18.74 -10.81
C ASP A 125 -4.83 -17.78 -10.88
N GLU A 126 -3.79 -18.21 -11.59
CA GLU A 126 -2.54 -17.48 -11.78
C GLU A 126 -2.75 -16.20 -12.61
N SER A 127 -3.84 -16.09 -13.37
CA SER A 127 -4.21 -14.87 -14.10
C SER A 127 -4.36 -13.66 -13.17
N TYR A 128 -4.95 -13.84 -11.98
CA TYR A 128 -5.07 -12.76 -11.00
C TYR A 128 -3.72 -12.36 -10.44
N TYR A 129 -2.81 -13.33 -10.20
CA TYR A 129 -1.45 -13.00 -9.78
C TYR A 129 -0.75 -12.15 -10.83
N ASN A 130 -0.89 -12.49 -12.11
CA ASN A 130 -0.26 -11.72 -13.19
C ASN A 130 -0.79 -10.29 -13.29
N VAL A 131 -2.11 -10.10 -13.14
CA VAL A 131 -2.71 -8.76 -13.12
C VAL A 131 -2.21 -7.96 -11.91
N VAL A 132 -2.19 -8.58 -10.73
CA VAL A 132 -1.70 -7.92 -9.51
C VAL A 132 -0.22 -7.59 -9.64
N ALA A 133 0.61 -8.54 -10.05
CA ALA A 133 2.04 -8.32 -10.27
C ALA A 133 2.30 -7.22 -11.32
N ALA A 134 1.51 -7.17 -12.40
CA ALA A 134 1.63 -6.12 -13.39
C ALA A 134 1.28 -4.74 -12.83
N VAL A 135 0.24 -4.63 -12.01
CA VAL A 135 -0.20 -3.37 -11.37
C VAL A 135 0.75 -2.92 -10.25
N LEU A 136 1.48 -3.84 -9.62
CA LEU A 136 2.38 -3.51 -8.51
C LEU A 136 3.82 -3.25 -8.93
N VAL A 137 4.22 -3.66 -10.15
CA VAL A 137 5.61 -3.57 -10.64
C VAL A 137 5.78 -2.52 -11.76
N TYR A 138 4.69 -1.97 -12.30
CA TYR A 138 4.68 -0.89 -13.30
C TYR A 138 3.83 0.30 -12.84
#